data_AF-A0A7C6EAQ2-F1
#
_entry.id   AF-A0A7C6EAQ2-F1
#
_cell.length_a   1.000
_cell.length_b   1.000
_cell.length_c   1.000
_cell.angle_alpha   90.00
_cell.angle_beta   90.00
_cell.angle_gamma   90.00
#
_symmetry.space_group_name_H-M   'P 1'
#
loop_
_entity.id
_entity.type
_entity.pdbx_description
1 polymer ?
#
loop_
_entity_poly.entity_id
_entity_poly.type
_entity_poly.pdbx_seq_one_letter_code
_entity_poly.pdbx_strand_id
1 'polypeptide(L)'
;MFTFTKDMANILRRIREKANLTQKEVALRMEIKTKSGRSFIAQLENGLMKNPTLRTILDYLRACGASWVEFFRELDAIDFKLRHEKMIVQVQPAPTKRKIERDTMRYEIGVEMPSKEEIDFTRLKKQIKDKVTILLVKNQIGDNQINSYHNFALEYFDFLAKLNKAGMKMVTEKYQRAGLKFHLLFKIKKIINSVLRGEIKRLETKKPLPTEKQERMAIGFTKYRIAIEKLEAEAHKILCDLGVPPPWFSSYKAFVRQLFKTLKKYYGKDQELLNKNLLGIIERWKKEGLKEEILIKLKEKITSVFGLMKLRAEI
;
A
#
# COMPACT_ATOMS: atom_id res chain seq x y z
N MET A 1 24.54 -10.15 14.99
CA MET A 1 25.71 -9.52 15.65
C MET A 1 25.17 -8.35 16.48
N PHE A 2 25.44 -8.31 17.79
CA PHE A 2 24.95 -7.27 18.69
C PHE A 2 25.87 -6.05 18.59
N THR A 3 25.36 -4.91 18.15
CA THR A 3 26.15 -3.67 18.00
C THR A 3 25.93 -2.78 19.21
N PHE A 4 26.98 -2.55 20.00
CA PHE A 4 26.92 -1.70 21.18
C PHE A 4 27.09 -0.23 20.80
N THR A 5 26.10 0.61 21.12
CA THR A 5 26.10 2.03 20.75
C THR A 5 26.46 2.95 21.92
N LYS A 6 26.82 4.20 21.62
CA LYS A 6 27.08 5.23 22.64
C LYS A 6 25.87 5.51 23.53
N ASP A 7 24.66 5.36 22.99
CA ASP A 7 23.42 5.53 23.76
C ASP A 7 23.24 4.42 24.80
N MET A 8 23.56 3.18 24.44
CA MET A 8 23.58 2.07 25.40
C MET A 8 24.55 2.33 26.54
N ALA A 9 25.75 2.84 26.22
CA ALA A 9 26.76 3.20 27.22
C ALA A 9 26.26 4.30 28.18
N ASN A 10 25.56 5.31 27.66
CA ASN A 10 24.94 6.37 28.45
C ASN A 10 23.82 5.84 29.37
N ILE A 11 23.01 4.89 28.91
CA ILE A 11 21.98 4.24 29.74
C ILE A 11 22.63 3.50 30.91
N LEU A 12 23.68 2.70 30.64
CA LEU A 12 24.41 1.98 31.70
C LEU A 12 24.98 2.93 32.76
N ARG A 13 25.48 4.10 32.32
CA ARG A 13 25.96 5.14 33.23
C ARG A 13 24.85 5.68 34.14
N ARG A 14 23.71 6.04 33.57
CA ARG A 14 22.56 6.55 34.34
C ARG A 14 22.03 5.50 35.32
N ILE A 15 21.97 4.24 34.91
CA ILE A 15 21.57 3.12 35.78
C ILE A 15 22.51 3.04 37.00
N ARG A 16 23.82 3.13 36.79
CA ARG A 16 24.79 3.15 37.89
C ARG A 16 24.59 4.37 38.80
N GLU A 17 24.40 5.55 38.22
CA GLU A 17 24.21 6.80 38.96
C GLU A 17 22.92 6.77 39.79
N LYS A 18 21.81 6.25 39.25
CA LYS A 18 20.56 6.03 39.99
C LYS A 18 20.74 5.07 41.17
N ALA A 19 21.60 4.07 41.03
CA ALA A 19 21.94 3.15 42.10
C ALA A 19 22.94 3.73 43.14
N ASN A 20 23.39 4.97 42.96
CA ASN A 20 24.41 5.64 43.78
C ASN A 20 25.72 4.84 43.90
N LEU A 21 26.12 4.15 42.83
CA LEU A 21 27.35 3.35 42.80
C LEU A 21 28.49 4.07 42.07
N THR A 22 29.70 3.93 42.59
CA THR A 22 30.92 4.32 41.89
C THR A 22 31.32 3.25 40.86
N GLN A 23 32.08 3.64 39.84
CA GLN A 23 32.61 2.69 38.85
C GLN A 23 33.46 1.57 39.48
N LYS A 24 34.14 1.87 40.61
CA LYS A 24 34.95 0.90 41.36
C LYS A 24 34.08 -0.14 42.06
N GLU A 25 32.95 0.27 42.64
CA GLU A 25 32.01 -0.64 43.29
C GLU A 25 31.31 -1.56 42.29
N VAL A 26 30.89 -1.03 41.12
CA VAL A 26 30.33 -1.87 40.05
C VAL A 26 31.34 -2.91 39.59
N ALA A 27 32.59 -2.52 39.35
CA ALA A 27 33.66 -3.46 38.97
C ALA A 27 33.86 -4.55 40.03
N LEU A 28 33.81 -4.20 41.32
CA LEU A 28 33.93 -5.15 42.42
C LEU A 28 32.75 -6.14 42.45
N ARG A 29 31.53 -5.65 42.26
CA ARG A 29 30.29 -6.48 42.20
C ARG A 29 30.22 -7.38 40.97
N MET A 30 30.88 -7.00 39.87
CA MET A 30 31.07 -7.82 38.69
C MET A 30 32.25 -8.81 38.83
N GLU A 31 32.88 -8.89 40.01
CA GLU A 31 34.02 -9.76 40.30
C GLU A 31 35.27 -9.50 39.42
N ILE A 32 35.44 -8.26 38.94
CA ILE A 32 36.59 -7.87 38.12
C ILE A 32 37.77 -7.54 39.05
N LYS A 33 38.58 -8.56 39.37
CA LYS A 33 39.69 -8.49 40.36
C LYS A 33 40.90 -7.63 39.96
N THR A 34 40.92 -7.09 38.75
CA THR A 34 42.09 -6.35 38.23
C THR A 34 42.18 -4.93 38.80
N LYS A 35 43.40 -4.41 39.00
CA LYS A 35 43.64 -2.98 39.30
C LYS A 35 42.99 -2.03 38.26
N SER A 36 42.70 -2.54 37.06
CA SER A 36 42.05 -1.86 35.95
C SER A 36 40.51 -1.92 35.94
N GLY A 37 39.85 -2.52 36.93
CA GLY A 37 38.39 -2.69 36.93
C GLY A 37 37.60 -1.38 36.76
N ARG A 38 38.04 -0.30 37.41
CA ARG A 38 37.46 1.05 37.21
C ARG A 38 37.59 1.52 35.76
N SER A 39 38.75 1.32 35.14
CA SER A 39 39.01 1.72 33.75
C SER A 39 38.14 0.94 32.77
N PHE A 40 37.95 -0.37 33.02
CA PHE A 40 37.04 -1.21 32.24
C PHE A 40 35.61 -0.67 32.25
N ILE A 41 35.07 -0.34 33.44
CA ILE A 41 33.74 0.26 33.57
C ILE A 41 33.68 1.61 32.86
N ALA A 42 34.69 2.46 33.02
CA ALA A 42 34.76 3.75 32.34
C ALA A 42 34.77 3.59 30.80
N GLN A 43 35.47 2.60 30.25
CA GLN A 43 35.47 2.33 28.82
C GLN A 43 34.09 1.86 28.33
N LEU A 44 33.42 1.00 29.10
CA LEU A 44 32.07 0.53 28.81
C LEU A 44 31.07 1.70 28.80
N GLU A 45 31.08 2.54 29.83
CA GLU A 45 30.18 3.70 29.97
C GLU A 45 30.45 4.83 28.99
N ASN A 46 31.65 4.92 28.42
CA ASN A 46 31.99 5.89 27.38
C ASN A 46 31.76 5.34 25.96
N GLY A 47 31.33 4.09 25.81
CA GLY A 47 31.13 3.45 24.51
C GLY A 47 32.43 3.22 23.74
N LEU A 48 33.58 3.17 24.44
CA LEU A 48 34.89 2.94 23.83
C LEU A 48 35.17 1.45 23.60
N MET A 49 34.38 0.58 24.23
CA MET A 49 34.45 -0.86 24.02
C MET A 49 33.71 -1.25 22.75
N LYS A 50 34.44 -1.71 21.71
CA LYS A 50 33.86 -1.98 20.39
C LYS A 50 32.76 -3.04 20.40
N ASN A 51 32.92 -4.11 21.19
CA ASN A 51 32.00 -5.24 21.21
C ASN A 51 31.94 -5.88 22.61
N PRO A 52 31.34 -5.22 23.63
CA PRO A 52 31.09 -5.87 24.91
C PRO A 52 30.20 -7.10 24.69
N THR A 53 30.50 -8.19 25.38
CA THR A 53 29.66 -9.38 25.33
C THR A 53 28.32 -9.10 25.99
N LEU A 54 27.26 -9.79 25.56
CA LEU A 54 25.94 -9.71 26.20
C LEU A 54 26.03 -10.00 27.71
N ARG A 55 26.86 -10.97 28.08
CA ARG A 55 27.15 -11.33 29.46
C ARG A 55 27.72 -10.15 30.25
N THR A 56 28.67 -9.40 29.69
CA THR A 56 29.23 -8.20 30.33
C THR A 56 28.14 -7.17 30.67
N ILE A 57 27.18 -6.97 29.77
CA ILE A 57 26.07 -6.02 29.99
C ILE A 57 25.12 -6.55 31.07
N LEU A 58 24.80 -7.85 31.03
CA LEU A 58 23.96 -8.50 32.05
C LEU A 58 24.57 -8.44 33.44
N ASP A 59 25.86 -8.75 33.56
CA ASP A 59 26.60 -8.72 34.83
C ASP A 59 26.66 -7.28 35.38
N TYR A 60 26.83 -6.28 34.51
CA TYR A 60 26.77 -4.87 34.87
C TYR A 60 25.40 -4.48 35.43
N LEU A 61 24.32 -4.84 34.72
CA LEU A 61 22.95 -4.52 35.16
C LEU A 61 22.63 -5.20 36.49
N ARG A 62 23.05 -6.46 36.66
CA ARG A 62 22.92 -7.20 37.92
C ARG A 62 23.68 -6.52 39.06
N ALA A 63 24.90 -6.06 38.82
CA ALA A 63 25.70 -5.34 39.82
C ALA A 63 25.02 -4.02 40.28
N CYS A 64 24.31 -3.36 39.38
CA CYS A 64 23.52 -2.16 39.66
C CYS A 64 22.10 -2.42 40.18
N GLY A 65 21.67 -3.69 40.29
CA GLY A 65 20.31 -4.05 40.70
C GLY A 65 19.24 -3.69 39.67
N ALA A 66 19.62 -3.46 38.41
CA ALA A 66 18.69 -3.08 37.35
C ALA A 66 18.23 -4.30 36.55
N SER A 67 16.97 -4.28 36.11
CA SER A 67 16.43 -5.34 35.28
C SER A 67 16.78 -5.13 33.80
N TRP A 68 16.88 -6.22 33.05
CA TRP A 68 17.02 -6.18 31.59
C TRP A 68 15.88 -5.40 30.92
N VAL A 69 14.66 -5.52 31.47
CA VAL A 69 13.46 -4.84 30.98
C VAL A 69 13.56 -3.32 31.11
N GLU A 70 14.13 -2.82 32.21
CA GLU A 70 14.34 -1.39 32.41
C GLU A 70 15.32 -0.81 31.38
N PHE A 71 16.44 -1.50 31.14
CA PHE A 71 17.43 -1.10 30.16
C PHE A 71 16.83 -0.98 28.74
N PHE A 72 16.06 -1.98 28.29
CA PHE A 72 15.42 -1.94 26.97
C PHE A 72 14.32 -0.89 26.87
N ARG A 73 13.59 -0.64 27.95
CA ARG A 73 12.58 0.43 27.97
C ARG A 73 13.19 1.81 27.73
N GLU A 74 14.33 2.09 28.37
CA GLU A 74 15.06 3.34 28.12
C GLU A 74 15.63 3.39 26.70
N LEU A 75 16.15 2.27 26.19
CA LEU A 75 16.66 2.18 24.82
C LEU A 75 15.57 2.41 23.77
N ASP A 76 14.41 1.77 23.93
CA ASP A 76 13.25 1.93 23.05
C ASP A 76 12.75 3.37 23.07
N ALA A 77 12.77 4.05 24.22
CA ALA A 77 12.40 5.46 24.31
C ALA A 77 13.36 6.37 23.53
N ILE A 78 14.67 6.07 23.54
CA ILE A 78 15.67 6.81 22.75
C ILE A 78 15.50 6.52 21.26
N ASP A 79 15.36 5.26 20.86
CA ASP A 79 15.15 4.90 19.46
C ASP A 79 13.82 5.44 18.93
N PHE A 80 12.77 5.46 19.77
CA PHE A 80 11.52 6.14 19.46
C PHE A 80 11.73 7.64 19.25
N LYS A 81 12.44 8.34 20.16
CA LYS A 81 12.76 9.77 19.99
C LYS A 81 13.54 10.03 18.71
N LEU A 82 14.57 9.24 18.40
CA LEU A 82 15.35 9.37 17.17
C LEU A 82 14.52 9.13 15.92
N ARG A 83 13.63 8.13 15.92
CA ARG A 83 12.68 7.89 14.82
C ARG A 83 11.66 9.01 14.71
N HIS A 84 11.17 9.52 15.83
CA HIS A 84 10.18 10.60 15.87
C HIS A 84 10.80 11.93 15.45
N GLU A 85 12.01 12.27 15.88
CA GLU A 85 12.77 13.44 15.41
C GLU A 85 13.09 13.32 13.92
N LYS A 86 13.49 12.15 13.42
CA LYS A 86 13.62 11.93 11.98
C LYS A 86 12.29 12.13 11.24
N MET A 87 11.17 11.72 11.83
CA MET A 87 9.83 11.97 11.26
C MET A 87 9.40 13.44 11.37
N ILE A 88 9.76 14.15 12.45
CA ILE A 88 9.44 15.56 12.70
C ILE A 88 10.29 16.48 11.83
N VAL A 89 11.58 16.18 11.65
CA VAL A 89 12.47 16.85 10.69
C VAL A 89 12.05 16.51 9.24
N GLN A 90 11.34 15.39 9.04
CA GLN A 90 10.61 15.07 7.81
C GLN A 90 9.16 15.60 7.79
N VAL A 91 8.76 16.51 8.68
CA VAL A 91 7.63 17.40 8.43
C VAL A 91 8.03 18.21 7.20
N GLN A 92 7.52 17.76 6.07
CA GLN A 92 8.03 18.19 4.79
C GLN A 92 7.91 19.71 4.69
N PRO A 93 8.99 20.44 4.30
CA PRO A 93 8.77 21.75 3.71
C PRO A 93 7.73 21.58 2.59
N ALA A 94 6.91 22.61 2.35
CA ALA A 94 5.95 22.64 1.25
C ALA A 94 6.57 21.94 0.03
N PRO A 95 5.89 20.94 -0.58
CA PRO A 95 6.53 20.00 -1.48
C PRO A 95 7.32 20.78 -2.52
N THR A 96 8.65 20.67 -2.45
CA THR A 96 9.54 21.34 -3.39
C THR A 96 9.14 20.91 -4.80
N LYS A 97 9.23 21.80 -5.79
CA LYS A 97 8.89 21.49 -7.20
C LYS A 97 9.45 20.13 -7.62
N ARG A 98 10.66 19.81 -7.17
CA ARG A 98 11.37 18.53 -7.38
C ARG A 98 10.65 17.29 -6.84
N LYS A 99 9.93 17.36 -5.71
CA LYS A 99 9.16 16.24 -5.16
C LYS A 99 7.83 16.06 -5.89
N ILE A 100 7.18 17.16 -6.28
CA ILE A 100 6.02 17.14 -7.16
C ILE A 100 6.43 16.49 -8.47
N GLU A 101 7.50 16.97 -9.12
CA GLU A 101 8.09 16.37 -10.32
C GLU A 101 8.43 14.89 -10.15
N ARG A 102 8.97 14.45 -8.99
CA ARG A 102 9.30 13.04 -8.75
C ARG A 102 8.06 12.14 -8.58
N ASP A 103 7.03 12.64 -7.89
CA ASP A 103 5.77 11.92 -7.72
C ASP A 103 4.98 11.95 -9.05
N THR A 104 5.05 13.04 -9.83
CA THR A 104 4.59 13.12 -11.23
C THR A 104 5.34 12.11 -12.10
N MET A 105 6.67 12.02 -11.99
CA MET A 105 7.48 11.01 -12.66
C MET A 105 7.15 9.59 -12.21
N ARG A 106 6.76 9.34 -10.95
CA ARG A 106 6.27 8.02 -10.52
C ARG A 106 4.94 7.67 -11.16
N TYR A 107 4.07 8.66 -11.39
CA TYR A 107 2.87 8.50 -12.20
C TYR A 107 3.20 8.32 -13.69
N GLU A 108 4.24 8.97 -14.22
CA GLU A 108 4.73 8.79 -15.59
C GLU A 108 5.46 7.45 -15.80
N ILE A 109 6.21 6.95 -14.82
CA ILE A 109 6.94 5.66 -14.86
C ILE A 109 5.97 4.48 -14.66
N GLY A 110 4.89 4.67 -13.90
CA GLY A 110 3.76 3.71 -13.84
C GLY A 110 2.87 3.73 -15.08
N VAL A 111 3.04 4.72 -15.95
CA VAL A 111 2.46 4.82 -17.29
C VAL A 111 3.63 4.75 -18.27
N GLU A 112 4.36 3.62 -18.29
CA GLU A 112 5.21 3.32 -19.44
C GLU A 112 4.37 3.55 -20.68
N MET A 113 4.72 4.61 -21.43
CA MET A 113 3.98 4.99 -22.61
C MET A 113 4.06 3.79 -23.55
N PRO A 114 2.93 3.15 -23.89
CA PRO A 114 2.98 2.21 -24.99
C PRO A 114 3.36 3.04 -26.22
N SER A 115 4.58 2.82 -26.71
CA SER A 115 5.01 3.18 -28.07
C SER A 115 3.83 2.97 -28.99
N LYS A 116 3.43 3.98 -29.80
CA LYS A 116 2.31 3.94 -30.77
C LYS A 116 1.98 2.50 -31.19
N GLU A 117 1.14 1.83 -30.40
CA GLU A 117 0.92 0.40 -30.60
C GLU A 117 0.01 0.32 -31.81
N GLU A 118 0.58 -0.10 -32.94
CA GLU A 118 -0.23 -0.40 -34.12
C GLU A 118 -1.27 -1.46 -33.75
N ILE A 119 -2.46 -1.34 -34.34
CA ILE A 119 -3.53 -2.30 -34.11
C ILE A 119 -3.05 -3.66 -34.62
N ASP A 120 -2.85 -4.62 -33.72
CA ASP A 120 -2.56 -6.00 -34.07
C ASP A 120 -3.83 -6.68 -34.63
N PHE A 121 -4.04 -6.49 -35.93
CA PHE A 121 -5.16 -7.07 -36.68
C PHE A 121 -5.14 -8.60 -36.65
N THR A 122 -3.96 -9.23 -36.58
CA THR A 122 -3.82 -10.70 -36.51
C THR A 122 -4.44 -11.23 -35.23
N ARG A 123 -4.14 -10.60 -34.10
CA ARG A 123 -4.76 -10.94 -32.82
C ARG A 123 -6.26 -10.72 -32.82
N LEU A 124 -6.75 -9.61 -33.39
CA LEU A 124 -8.19 -9.34 -33.45
C LEU A 124 -8.94 -10.36 -34.30
N LYS A 125 -8.38 -10.75 -35.45
CA LYS A 125 -8.94 -11.82 -36.31
C LYS A 125 -9.05 -13.13 -35.55
N LYS A 126 -8.02 -13.51 -34.77
CA LYS A 126 -8.06 -14.70 -33.91
C LYS A 126 -9.19 -14.61 -32.87
N GLN A 127 -9.28 -13.51 -32.14
CA GLN A 127 -10.34 -13.32 -31.13
C GLN A 127 -11.75 -13.36 -31.72
N ILE A 128 -11.94 -12.78 -32.91
CA ILE A 128 -13.21 -12.83 -33.64
C ILE A 128 -13.52 -14.28 -33.99
N LYS A 129 -12.57 -15.01 -34.57
CA LYS A 129 -12.73 -16.42 -34.94
C LYS A 129 -13.15 -17.26 -33.72
N ASP A 130 -12.45 -17.14 -32.60
CA ASP A 130 -12.75 -17.90 -31.38
C ASP A 130 -14.18 -17.62 -30.86
N LYS A 131 -14.58 -16.34 -30.82
CA LYS A 131 -15.94 -15.95 -30.39
C LYS A 131 -17.02 -16.40 -31.36
N VAL A 132 -16.73 -16.40 -32.66
CA VAL A 132 -17.65 -16.90 -33.70
C VAL A 132 -17.79 -18.41 -33.58
N THR A 133 -16.72 -19.17 -33.38
CA THR A 133 -16.78 -20.62 -33.13
C THR A 133 -17.72 -20.96 -31.98
N ILE A 134 -17.58 -20.28 -30.83
CA ILE A 134 -18.45 -20.47 -29.66
C ILE A 134 -19.92 -20.21 -30.01
N LEU A 135 -20.19 -19.14 -30.78
CA LEU A 135 -21.54 -18.82 -31.23
C LEU A 135 -22.10 -19.93 -32.14
N LEU A 136 -21.30 -20.42 -33.10
CA LEU A 136 -21.74 -21.43 -34.08
C LEU A 136 -22.02 -22.79 -33.41
N VAL A 137 -21.14 -23.24 -32.50
CA VAL A 137 -21.35 -24.45 -31.69
C VAL A 137 -22.64 -24.36 -30.89
N LYS A 138 -22.89 -23.22 -30.24
CA LYS A 138 -24.14 -22.99 -29.49
C LYS A 138 -25.41 -23.07 -30.35
N ASN A 139 -25.31 -22.81 -31.65
CA ASN A 139 -26.45 -22.87 -32.59
C ASN A 139 -26.42 -24.14 -33.46
N GLN A 140 -25.61 -25.16 -33.09
CA GLN A 140 -25.54 -26.47 -33.75
C GLN A 140 -25.32 -26.37 -35.28
N ILE A 141 -24.45 -25.46 -35.70
CA ILE A 141 -24.12 -25.29 -37.13
C ILE A 141 -23.16 -26.42 -37.53
N GLY A 142 -23.51 -27.15 -38.59
CA GLY A 142 -22.70 -28.26 -39.10
C GLY A 142 -21.33 -27.79 -39.60
N ASP A 143 -20.33 -28.65 -39.47
CA ASP A 143 -18.91 -28.35 -39.75
C ASP A 143 -18.68 -27.78 -41.16
N ASN A 144 -19.45 -28.27 -42.14
CA ASN A 144 -19.40 -27.83 -43.53
C ASN A 144 -19.72 -26.33 -43.70
N GLN A 145 -20.54 -25.74 -42.81
CA GLN A 145 -20.93 -24.32 -42.87
C GLN A 145 -20.07 -23.43 -41.96
N ILE A 146 -19.37 -23.99 -40.96
CA ILE A 146 -18.55 -23.23 -40.01
C ILE A 146 -17.49 -22.40 -40.74
N ASN A 147 -16.84 -22.99 -41.75
CA ASN A 147 -15.82 -22.31 -42.55
C ASN A 147 -16.40 -21.10 -43.29
N SER A 148 -17.62 -21.19 -43.83
CA SER A 148 -18.28 -20.07 -44.51
C SER A 148 -18.59 -18.92 -43.54
N TYR A 149 -19.01 -19.22 -42.30
CA TYR A 149 -19.24 -18.20 -41.28
C TYR A 149 -17.94 -17.55 -40.80
N HIS A 150 -16.85 -18.30 -40.68
CA HIS A 150 -15.53 -17.74 -40.40
C HIS A 150 -15.05 -16.83 -41.52
N ASN A 151 -15.18 -17.25 -42.77
CA ASN A 151 -14.79 -16.42 -43.93
C ASN A 151 -15.63 -15.15 -44.00
N PHE A 152 -16.94 -15.23 -43.76
CA PHE A 152 -17.79 -14.05 -43.62
C PHE A 152 -17.28 -13.10 -42.52
N ALA A 153 -16.93 -13.62 -41.34
CA ALA A 153 -16.47 -12.79 -40.23
C ALA A 153 -15.16 -12.05 -40.55
N LEU A 154 -14.22 -12.74 -41.21
CA LEU A 154 -12.93 -12.18 -41.60
C LEU A 154 -13.05 -11.17 -42.74
N GLU A 155 -13.79 -11.50 -43.82
CA GLU A 155 -14.06 -10.57 -44.93
C GLU A 155 -14.79 -9.31 -44.43
N TYR A 156 -15.81 -9.49 -43.58
CA TYR A 156 -16.56 -8.36 -43.02
C TYR A 156 -15.65 -7.47 -42.14
N PHE A 157 -14.79 -8.06 -41.32
CA PHE A 157 -13.81 -7.33 -40.52
C PHE A 157 -12.83 -6.54 -41.39
N ASP A 158 -12.34 -7.12 -42.49
CA ASP A 158 -11.42 -6.43 -43.40
C ASP A 158 -12.07 -5.22 -44.10
N PHE A 159 -13.34 -5.32 -44.50
CA PHE A 159 -14.08 -4.15 -45.02
C PHE A 159 -14.36 -3.10 -43.95
N LEU A 160 -14.67 -3.53 -42.72
CA LEU A 160 -14.89 -2.63 -41.59
C LEU A 160 -13.61 -1.86 -41.23
N ALA A 161 -12.45 -2.53 -41.24
CA ALA A 161 -11.15 -1.91 -40.99
C ALA A 161 -10.79 -0.85 -42.05
N LYS A 162 -11.20 -1.07 -43.30
CA LYS A 162 -11.03 -0.12 -44.42
C LYS A 162 -12.12 0.95 -44.51
N LEU A 163 -13.08 0.97 -43.56
CA LEU A 163 -14.25 1.87 -43.56
C LEU A 163 -15.12 1.80 -44.85
N ASN A 164 -15.06 0.69 -45.59
CA ASN A 164 -15.78 0.54 -46.85
C ASN A 164 -17.21 0.01 -46.61
N LYS A 165 -18.17 0.93 -46.52
CA LYS A 165 -19.59 0.61 -46.27
C LYS A 165 -20.24 -0.22 -47.39
N ALA A 166 -19.91 0.06 -48.65
CA ALA A 166 -20.46 -0.68 -49.78
C ALA A 166 -20.01 -2.15 -49.76
N GLY A 167 -18.72 -2.38 -49.50
CA GLY A 167 -18.15 -3.73 -49.37
C GLY A 167 -18.80 -4.55 -48.24
N MET A 168 -19.09 -3.93 -47.09
CA MET A 168 -19.80 -4.61 -45.99
C MET A 168 -21.20 -5.09 -46.38
N LYS A 169 -21.94 -4.30 -47.18
CA LYS A 169 -23.26 -4.69 -47.68
C LYS A 169 -23.13 -5.85 -48.67
N MET A 170 -22.22 -5.73 -49.63
CA MET A 170 -21.95 -6.77 -50.63
C MET A 170 -21.56 -8.12 -50.00
N VAL A 171 -20.66 -8.13 -49.02
CA VAL A 171 -20.27 -9.35 -48.31
C VAL A 171 -21.47 -9.96 -47.58
N THR A 172 -22.32 -9.14 -46.94
CA THR A 172 -23.53 -9.66 -46.29
C THR A 172 -24.45 -10.34 -47.29
N GLU A 173 -24.71 -9.69 -48.43
CA GLU A 173 -25.59 -10.23 -49.48
C GLU A 173 -25.01 -11.49 -50.13
N LYS A 174 -23.69 -11.51 -50.42
CA LYS A 174 -22.96 -12.67 -50.94
C LYS A 174 -23.18 -13.91 -50.07
N TYR A 175 -22.95 -13.79 -48.77
CA TYR A 175 -23.08 -14.92 -47.85
C TYR A 175 -24.54 -15.27 -47.53
N GLN A 176 -25.47 -14.30 -47.59
CA GLN A 176 -26.90 -14.57 -47.52
C GLN A 176 -27.39 -15.37 -48.72
N ARG A 177 -26.95 -15.04 -49.95
CA ARG A 177 -27.25 -15.81 -51.17
C ARG A 177 -26.65 -17.22 -51.13
N ALA A 178 -25.51 -17.39 -50.45
CA ALA A 178 -24.90 -18.70 -50.19
C ALA A 178 -25.64 -19.53 -49.11
N GLY A 179 -26.80 -19.07 -48.62
CA GLY A 179 -27.66 -19.82 -47.70
C GLY A 179 -27.33 -19.66 -46.21
N LEU A 180 -26.45 -18.73 -45.83
CA LEU A 180 -26.16 -18.49 -44.40
C LEU A 180 -27.35 -17.79 -43.73
N LYS A 181 -27.75 -18.30 -42.56
CA LYS A 181 -28.86 -17.77 -41.76
C LYS A 181 -28.60 -16.31 -41.38
N PHE A 182 -29.48 -15.41 -41.82
CA PHE A 182 -29.36 -13.96 -41.61
C PHE A 182 -29.18 -13.54 -40.15
N HIS A 183 -29.93 -14.16 -39.23
CA HIS A 183 -29.85 -13.84 -37.80
C HIS A 183 -28.46 -14.16 -37.20
N LEU A 184 -27.75 -15.16 -37.71
CA LEU A 184 -26.38 -15.49 -37.28
C LEU A 184 -25.37 -14.50 -37.85
N LEU A 185 -25.52 -14.09 -39.12
CA LEU A 185 -24.70 -13.03 -39.72
C LEU A 185 -24.78 -11.75 -38.88
N PHE A 186 -25.99 -11.38 -38.42
CA PHE A 186 -26.18 -10.21 -37.56
C PHE A 186 -25.50 -10.35 -36.19
N LYS A 187 -25.58 -11.53 -35.55
CA LYS A 187 -24.86 -11.80 -34.28
C LYS A 187 -23.34 -11.73 -34.47
N ILE A 188 -22.82 -12.25 -35.57
CA ILE A 188 -21.39 -12.17 -35.91
C ILE A 188 -20.96 -10.71 -36.10
N LYS A 189 -21.73 -9.89 -36.82
CA LYS A 189 -21.47 -8.43 -36.92
C LYS A 189 -21.40 -7.75 -35.56
N LYS A 190 -22.27 -8.12 -34.60
CA LYS A 190 -22.22 -7.61 -33.23
C LYS A 190 -20.93 -8.02 -32.50
N ILE A 191 -20.49 -9.28 -32.66
CA ILE A 191 -19.22 -9.76 -32.10
C ILE A 191 -18.05 -8.94 -32.64
N ILE A 192 -17.96 -8.76 -33.96
CA ILE A 192 -16.90 -8.00 -34.62
C ILE A 192 -16.85 -6.57 -34.09
N ASN A 193 -17.99 -5.88 -34.08
CA ASN A 193 -18.08 -4.51 -33.56
C ASN A 193 -17.72 -4.40 -32.07
N SER A 194 -18.11 -5.38 -31.26
CA SER A 194 -17.76 -5.42 -29.84
C SER A 194 -16.26 -5.57 -29.62
N VAL A 195 -15.61 -6.47 -30.37
CA VAL A 195 -14.15 -6.67 -30.30
C VAL A 195 -13.42 -5.40 -30.75
N LEU A 196 -13.81 -4.81 -31.88
CA LEU A 196 -13.18 -3.59 -32.40
C LEU A 196 -13.36 -2.40 -31.43
N ARG A 197 -14.56 -2.19 -30.89
CA ARG A 197 -14.80 -1.14 -29.88
C ARG A 197 -14.02 -1.36 -28.60
N GLY A 198 -13.84 -2.61 -28.17
CA GLY A 198 -12.99 -2.96 -27.04
C GLY A 198 -11.53 -2.56 -27.29
N GLU A 199 -11.04 -2.80 -28.50
CA GLU A 199 -9.68 -2.41 -28.91
C GLU A 199 -9.50 -0.90 -28.99
N ILE A 200 -10.42 -0.21 -29.67
CA ILE A 200 -10.44 1.26 -29.75
C ILE A 200 -10.49 1.82 -28.33
N LYS A 201 -11.38 1.31 -27.48
CA LYS A 201 -11.45 1.72 -26.08
C LYS A 201 -10.12 1.46 -25.37
N ARG A 202 -9.47 0.33 -25.56
CA ARG A 202 -8.14 0.07 -24.95
C ARG A 202 -7.12 1.12 -25.36
N LEU A 203 -7.06 1.45 -26.66
CA LEU A 203 -6.15 2.46 -27.22
C LEU A 203 -6.52 3.88 -26.77
N GLU A 204 -7.81 4.18 -26.63
CA GLU A 204 -8.31 5.48 -26.17
C GLU A 204 -8.20 5.66 -24.66
N THR A 205 -8.43 4.61 -23.86
CA THR A 205 -8.22 4.62 -22.39
C THR A 205 -6.75 4.75 -22.01
N LYS A 206 -5.84 4.54 -22.97
CA LYS A 206 -4.41 4.85 -22.86
C LYS A 206 -4.10 6.33 -23.12
N LYS A 207 -5.08 7.19 -23.48
CA LYS A 207 -4.82 8.64 -23.53
C LYS A 207 -4.55 9.13 -22.11
N PRO A 208 -3.40 9.79 -21.86
CA PRO A 208 -3.11 10.33 -20.53
C PRO A 208 -4.26 11.24 -20.11
N LEU A 209 -4.60 11.19 -18.82
CA LEU A 209 -5.47 12.20 -18.23
C LEU A 209 -4.88 13.57 -18.59
N PRO A 210 -5.71 14.59 -18.92
CA PRO A 210 -5.20 15.95 -19.13
C PRO A 210 -4.26 16.33 -17.98
N THR A 211 -3.15 17.02 -18.26
CA THR A 211 -2.11 17.36 -17.27
C THR A 211 -2.71 17.97 -16.00
N GLU A 212 -3.68 18.87 -16.15
CA GLU A 212 -4.43 19.47 -15.04
C GLU A 212 -5.14 18.43 -14.15
N LYS A 213 -5.72 17.38 -14.75
CA LYS A 213 -6.37 16.30 -14.00
C LYS A 213 -5.34 15.41 -13.29
N GLN A 214 -4.17 15.19 -13.88
CA GLN A 214 -3.08 14.45 -13.23
C GLN A 214 -2.57 15.22 -12.01
N GLU A 215 -2.33 16.52 -12.13
CA GLU A 215 -1.91 17.39 -11.03
C GLU A 215 -2.95 17.39 -9.90
N ARG A 216 -4.24 17.55 -10.22
CA ARG A 216 -5.32 17.46 -9.22
C ARG A 216 -5.35 16.11 -8.50
N MET A 217 -5.15 15.01 -9.23
CA MET A 217 -5.09 13.67 -8.64
C MET A 217 -3.84 13.49 -7.76
N ALA A 218 -2.68 13.97 -8.21
CA ALA A 218 -1.44 13.91 -7.44
C ALA A 218 -1.52 14.72 -6.14
N ILE A 219 -2.11 15.92 -6.18
CA ILE A 219 -2.39 16.74 -4.99
C ILE A 219 -3.35 16.00 -4.06
N GLY A 220 -4.46 15.47 -4.59
CA GLY A 220 -5.44 14.71 -3.81
C GLY A 220 -4.85 13.46 -3.16
N PHE A 221 -4.00 12.74 -3.87
CA PHE A 221 -3.28 11.57 -3.37
C PHE A 221 -2.26 11.95 -2.29
N THR A 222 -1.52 13.04 -2.48
CA THR A 222 -0.55 13.55 -1.49
C THR A 222 -1.26 13.94 -0.19
N LYS A 223 -2.38 14.67 -0.28
CA LYS A 223 -3.22 15.02 0.89
C LYS A 223 -3.73 13.76 1.60
N TYR A 224 -4.25 12.79 0.84
CA TYR A 224 -4.69 11.49 1.38
C TYR A 224 -3.54 10.77 2.11
N ARG A 225 -2.34 10.74 1.52
CA ARG A 225 -1.18 10.04 2.09
C ARG A 225 -0.71 10.71 3.39
N ILE A 226 -0.60 12.03 3.42
CA ILE A 226 -0.21 12.76 4.64
C ILE A 226 -1.23 12.51 5.75
N ALA A 227 -2.52 12.53 5.42
CA ALA A 227 -3.58 12.29 6.38
C ALA A 227 -3.53 10.88 6.98
N ILE A 228 -3.36 9.85 6.14
CA ILE A 228 -3.30 8.48 6.62
C ILE A 228 -2.02 8.21 7.42
N GLU A 229 -0.88 8.80 7.03
CA GLU A 229 0.39 8.69 7.78
C GLU A 229 0.27 9.27 9.19
N LYS A 230 -0.38 10.43 9.34
CA LYS A 230 -0.65 11.04 10.66
C LYS A 230 -1.51 10.11 11.53
N LEU A 231 -2.58 9.55 10.97
CA LEU A 231 -3.47 8.64 11.70
C LEU A 231 -2.78 7.33 12.08
N GLU A 232 -1.97 6.76 11.18
CA GLU A 232 -1.18 5.56 11.47
C GLU A 232 -0.10 5.81 12.52
N ALA A 233 0.49 7.00 12.57
CA ALA A 233 1.46 7.38 13.60
C ALA A 233 0.80 7.46 14.98
N GLU A 234 -0.40 8.06 15.08
CA GLU A 234 -1.17 8.10 16.32
C GLU A 234 -1.64 6.70 16.76
N ALA A 235 -2.08 5.87 15.81
CA ALA A 235 -2.40 4.47 16.11
C ALA A 235 -1.18 3.70 16.63
N HIS A 236 0.00 3.91 16.03
CA HIS A 236 1.22 3.26 16.45
C HIS A 236 1.60 3.59 17.89
N LYS A 237 1.47 4.87 18.30
CA LYS A 237 1.68 5.28 19.71
C LYS A 237 0.77 4.50 20.66
N ILE A 238 -0.52 4.44 20.37
CA ILE A 238 -1.50 3.69 21.17
C ILE A 238 -1.16 2.20 21.25
N LEU A 239 -0.78 1.60 20.12
CA LEU A 239 -0.43 0.17 20.09
C LEU A 239 0.80 -0.13 20.97
N CYS A 240 1.79 0.76 20.98
CA CYS A 240 2.94 0.66 21.86
C CYS A 240 2.53 0.81 23.33
N ASP A 241 1.73 1.83 23.66
CA ASP A 241 1.27 2.09 25.03
C ASP A 241 0.43 0.93 25.60
N LEU A 242 -0.33 0.23 24.75
CA LEU A 242 -1.13 -0.94 25.10
C LEU A 242 -0.35 -2.26 25.08
N GLY A 243 0.95 -2.23 24.82
CA GLY A 243 1.79 -3.43 24.79
C GLY A 243 1.42 -4.43 23.70
N VAL A 244 0.90 -3.95 22.56
CA VAL A 244 0.54 -4.83 21.44
C VAL A 244 1.82 -5.40 20.80
N PRO A 245 1.89 -6.71 20.51
CA PRO A 245 3.06 -7.26 19.85
C PRO A 245 3.20 -6.72 18.40
N PRO A 246 4.42 -6.37 17.94
CA PRO A 246 4.66 -5.82 16.61
C PRO A 246 4.07 -6.60 15.41
N PRO A 247 4.01 -7.96 15.42
CA PRO A 247 3.39 -8.71 14.32
C PRO A 247 1.94 -8.33 14.02
N TRP A 248 1.20 -7.79 15.01
CA TRP A 248 -0.19 -7.38 14.84
C TRP A 248 -0.36 -5.94 14.32
N PHE A 249 0.72 -5.16 14.23
CA PHE A 249 0.63 -3.73 13.88
C PHE A 249 0.09 -3.52 12.46
N SER A 250 0.40 -4.40 11.51
CA SER A 250 -0.10 -4.34 10.14
C SER A 250 -1.63 -4.45 10.10
N SER A 251 -2.21 -5.39 10.86
CA SER A 251 -3.66 -5.59 10.96
C SER A 251 -4.36 -4.38 11.59
N TYR A 252 -3.83 -3.84 12.68
CA TYR A 252 -4.38 -2.63 13.30
C TYR A 252 -4.25 -1.40 12.40
N LYS A 253 -3.16 -1.25 11.63
CA LYS A 253 -3.05 -0.19 10.61
C LYS A 253 -4.07 -0.36 9.49
N ALA A 254 -4.34 -1.59 9.05
CA ALA A 254 -5.37 -1.87 8.05
C ALA A 254 -6.78 -1.51 8.58
N PHE A 255 -7.07 -1.78 9.85
CA PHE A 255 -8.27 -1.30 10.54
C PHE A 255 -8.37 0.24 10.51
N VAL A 256 -7.30 0.96 10.87
CA VAL A 256 -7.25 2.44 10.84
C VAL A 256 -7.53 2.99 9.45
N ARG A 257 -7.02 2.36 8.38
CA ARG A 257 -7.31 2.75 6.99
C ARG A 257 -8.78 2.58 6.63
N GLN A 258 -9.44 1.53 7.13
CA GLN A 258 -10.88 1.34 6.92
C GLN A 258 -11.70 2.39 7.67
N LEU A 259 -11.35 2.68 8.93
CA LEU A 259 -11.97 3.77 9.69
C LEU A 259 -11.86 5.10 8.93
N PHE A 260 -10.67 5.43 8.42
CA PHE A 260 -10.43 6.66 7.67
C PHE A 260 -11.33 6.77 6.43
N LYS A 261 -11.46 5.69 5.64
CA LYS A 261 -12.35 5.66 4.46
C LYS A 261 -13.81 5.93 4.84
N THR A 262 -14.28 5.34 5.94
CA THR A 262 -15.65 5.49 6.44
C THR A 262 -15.89 6.89 7.00
N LEU A 263 -14.96 7.41 7.80
CA LEU A 263 -15.00 8.79 8.31
C LEU A 263 -15.02 9.81 7.16
N LYS A 264 -14.15 9.68 6.15
CA LYS A 264 -14.14 10.56 4.98
C LYS A 264 -15.47 10.56 4.21
N LYS A 265 -16.17 9.43 4.17
CA LYS A 265 -17.43 9.29 3.44
C LYS A 265 -18.61 9.91 4.21
N TYR A 266 -18.71 9.70 5.52
CA TYR A 266 -19.93 9.97 6.29
C TYR A 266 -19.81 11.07 7.36
N TYR A 267 -18.59 11.40 7.82
CA TYR A 267 -18.39 12.34 8.92
C TYR A 267 -18.91 13.75 8.62
N GLY A 268 -19.87 14.22 9.41
CA GLY A 268 -20.57 15.49 9.23
C GLY A 268 -21.58 15.51 8.07
N LYS A 269 -21.95 14.34 7.52
CA LYS A 269 -23.02 14.19 6.52
C LYS A 269 -24.17 13.35 7.08
N ASP A 270 -23.85 12.16 7.59
CA ASP A 270 -24.83 11.21 8.10
C ASP A 270 -24.23 10.47 9.31
N GLN A 271 -24.64 10.91 10.51
CA GLN A 271 -24.07 10.44 11.76
C GLN A 271 -24.55 9.03 12.14
N GLU A 272 -25.81 8.69 11.85
CA GLU A 272 -26.35 7.36 12.09
C GLU A 272 -25.65 6.33 11.23
N LEU A 273 -25.53 6.61 9.93
CA LEU A 273 -24.85 5.70 9.00
C LEU A 273 -23.36 5.60 9.30
N LEU A 274 -22.72 6.69 9.73
CA LEU A 274 -21.34 6.65 10.22
C LEU A 274 -21.20 5.66 11.38
N ASN A 275 -21.99 5.84 12.44
CA ASN A 275 -21.92 5.01 13.65
C ASN A 275 -22.18 3.53 13.32
N LYS A 276 -23.20 3.24 12.50
CA LYS A 276 -23.51 1.88 12.03
C LYS A 276 -22.34 1.24 11.30
N ASN A 277 -21.70 1.96 10.37
CA ASN A 277 -20.55 1.44 9.63
C ASN A 277 -19.31 1.25 10.53
N LEU A 278 -19.04 2.17 11.45
CA LEU A 278 -17.91 2.04 12.38
C LEU A 278 -18.05 0.80 13.28
N LEU A 279 -19.25 0.54 13.79
CA LEU A 279 -19.55 -0.69 14.55
C LEU A 279 -19.37 -1.95 13.69
N GLY A 280 -19.88 -1.94 12.46
CA GLY A 280 -19.70 -3.06 11.53
C GLY A 280 -18.22 -3.37 11.22
N ILE A 281 -17.37 -2.35 11.15
CA ILE A 281 -15.92 -2.53 10.98
C ILE A 281 -15.31 -3.18 12.24
N ILE A 282 -15.66 -2.73 13.44
CA ILE A 282 -15.16 -3.32 14.69
C ILE A 282 -15.53 -4.81 14.77
N GLU A 283 -16.79 -5.16 14.54
CA GLU A 283 -17.27 -6.54 14.59
C GLU A 283 -16.54 -7.44 13.58
N ARG A 284 -16.26 -6.92 12.38
CA ARG A 284 -15.48 -7.66 11.38
C ARG A 284 -14.06 -7.95 11.87
N TRP A 285 -13.35 -6.94 12.36
CA TRP A 285 -11.95 -7.11 12.79
C TRP A 285 -11.81 -7.90 14.09
N LYS A 286 -12.84 -7.87 14.94
CA LYS A 286 -12.98 -8.77 16.09
C LYS A 286 -13.06 -10.24 15.64
N LYS A 287 -13.85 -10.53 14.60
CA LYS A 287 -13.90 -11.89 13.99
C LYS A 287 -12.58 -12.31 13.36
N GLU A 288 -11.77 -11.36 12.90
CA GLU A 288 -10.41 -11.60 12.38
C GLU A 288 -9.36 -11.77 13.51
N GLY A 289 -9.77 -11.76 14.79
CA GLY A 289 -8.92 -12.09 15.94
C GLY A 289 -8.27 -10.89 16.63
N LEU A 290 -8.59 -9.65 16.27
CA LEU A 290 -8.09 -8.47 16.96
C LEU A 290 -8.82 -8.23 18.28
N LYS A 291 -8.08 -7.83 19.31
CA LYS A 291 -8.63 -7.53 20.65
C LYS A 291 -9.59 -6.34 20.59
N GLU A 292 -10.83 -6.57 21.01
CA GLU A 292 -11.92 -5.59 20.96
C GLU A 292 -11.60 -4.28 21.71
N GLU A 293 -11.05 -4.38 22.92
CA GLU A 293 -10.66 -3.21 23.72
C GLU A 293 -9.71 -2.27 22.97
N ILE A 294 -8.80 -2.84 22.17
CA ILE A 294 -7.82 -2.08 21.38
C ILE A 294 -8.50 -1.44 20.18
N LEU A 295 -9.43 -2.15 19.52
CA LEU A 295 -10.21 -1.62 18.41
C LEU A 295 -11.06 -0.42 18.85
N ILE A 296 -11.68 -0.49 20.02
CA ILE A 296 -12.50 0.60 20.58
C ILE A 296 -11.63 1.82 20.88
N LYS A 297 -10.50 1.64 21.59
CA LYS A 297 -9.56 2.74 21.88
C LYS A 297 -9.01 3.40 20.61
N LEU A 298 -8.64 2.60 19.61
CA LEU A 298 -8.21 3.13 18.32
C LEU A 298 -9.33 3.87 17.60
N LYS A 299 -10.56 3.34 17.56
CA LYS A 299 -11.73 4.00 16.95
C LYS A 299 -11.92 5.40 17.52
N GLU A 300 -11.92 5.52 18.84
CA GLU A 300 -12.13 6.79 19.53
C GLU A 300 -11.02 7.80 19.24
N LYS A 301 -9.75 7.40 19.39
CA LYS A 301 -8.63 8.28 19.09
C LYS A 301 -8.64 8.72 17.63
N ILE A 302 -8.78 7.80 16.69
CA ILE A 302 -8.74 8.09 15.26
C ILE A 302 -9.89 9.01 14.86
N THR A 303 -11.09 8.81 15.43
CA THR A 303 -12.23 9.71 15.18
C THR A 303 -11.97 11.11 15.73
N SER A 304 -11.39 11.23 16.93
CA SER A 304 -11.00 12.51 17.52
C SER A 304 -9.94 13.24 16.69
N VAL A 305 -8.86 12.55 16.30
CA VAL A 305 -7.77 13.12 15.48
C VAL A 305 -8.31 13.53 14.10
N PHE A 306 -9.16 12.70 13.49
CA PHE A 306 -9.83 13.03 12.22
C PHE A 306 -10.69 14.29 12.36
N GLY A 307 -11.46 14.43 13.44
CA GLY A 307 -12.24 15.63 13.73
C GLY A 307 -11.38 16.89 13.81
N LEU A 308 -10.25 16.82 14.52
CA LEU A 308 -9.28 17.92 14.61
C LEU A 308 -8.66 18.27 13.26
N MET A 309 -8.29 17.27 12.45
CA MET A 309 -7.76 17.48 11.10
C MET A 309 -8.78 18.17 10.19
N LYS A 310 -10.06 17.79 10.30
CA LYS A 310 -11.15 18.42 9.53
C LYS A 310 -11.38 19.87 9.94
N LEU A 311 -11.34 20.17 11.24
CA LEU A 311 -11.44 21.55 11.76
C LEU A 311 -10.30 22.45 11.27
N ARG A 312 -9.09 21.89 11.10
CA ARG A 312 -7.91 22.59 10.57
C ARG A 312 -7.84 22.66 9.04
N ALA A 313 -8.85 22.16 8.33
CA ALA A 313 -8.87 22.04 6.87
C ALA A 313 -7.67 21.24 6.30
N GLU A 314 -7.14 20.28 7.06
CA GLU A 314 -6.05 19.40 6.60
C GLU A 314 -6.53 18.28 5.67
N ILE A 315 -7.84 17.96 5.68
CA ILE A 315 -8.48 16.85 4.96
C ILE A 315 -9.82 17.18 4.34
#